data_AF-A0A523X672-F1
#
_entry.id   AF-A0A523X672-F1
#
_cell.length_a   1.000
_cell.length_b   1.000
_cell.length_c   1.000
_cell.angle_alpha   90.00
_cell.angle_beta   90.00
_cell.angle_gamma   90.00
#
_symmetry.space_group_name_H-M   'P 1'
#
loop_
_entity.id
_entity.type
_entity.pdbx_description
1 polymer ?
#
loop_
_entity_poly.entity_id
_entity_poly.type
_entity_poly.pdbx_seq_one_letter_code
_entity_poly.pdbx_strand_id
1 'polypeptide(L)' 'MVKDISEFLKKQIELEKRIVATADNSVKDMKNILVKEMINSISLDSKKHASMLTALLAMQKTTQPFISETVSKELHEN' A
#
# COMPACT_ATOMS: atom_id res chain seq x y z
N MET A 1 24.55 -0.49 6.40
CA MET A 1 23.81 0.71 6.82
C MET A 1 22.97 1.17 5.64
N VAL A 2 21.64 1.19 5.77
CA VAL A 2 20.74 1.59 4.68
C VAL A 2 20.99 3.07 4.37
N LYS A 3 21.52 3.37 3.18
CA LYS A 3 22.04 4.70 2.82
C LYS A 3 20.97 5.70 2.33
N ASP A 4 19.73 5.27 2.08
CA ASP A 4 18.64 6.16 1.68
C ASP A 4 17.27 5.51 2.04
N ILE A 5 16.48 6.22 2.85
CA ILE A 5 15.13 5.80 3.25
C ILE A 5 14.17 5.77 2.06
N SER A 6 14.31 6.66 1.08
CA SER A 6 13.50 6.65 -0.14
C SER A 6 13.78 5.40 -0.98
N GLU A 7 15.05 4.99 -1.08
CA GLU A 7 15.44 3.76 -1.79
C GLU A 7 14.90 2.52 -1.06
N PHE A 8 14.96 2.51 0.28
CA PHE A 8 14.36 1.46 1.09
C PHE A 8 12.85 1.34 0.84
N LEU A 9 12.11 2.45 0.92
CA LEU A 9 10.67 2.47 0.69
C LEU A 9 10.30 1.96 -0.71
N LYS A 10 11.02 2.39 -1.75
CA LYS A 10 10.82 1.90 -3.12
C LYS A 10 11.02 0.38 -3.22
N LYS A 11 12.07 -0.15 -2.60
CA LYS A 11 12.32 -1.61 -2.59
C LYS A 11 11.21 -2.37 -1.86
N GLN A 12 10.70 -1.84 -0.75
CA GLN A 12 9.57 -2.45 -0.03
C GLN A 12 8.27 -2.43 -0.86
N ILE A 13 7.96 -1.32 -1.54
CA ILE A 13 6.79 -1.23 -2.44
C ILE A 13 6.85 -2.30 -3.54
N GLU A 14 8.01 -2.45 -4.17
CA GLU A 14 8.19 -3.45 -5.23
C GLU A 14 8.14 -4.89 -4.72
N LEU A 15 8.62 -5.14 -3.49
CA LEU A 15 8.46 -6.43 -2.82
C LEU A 15 6.99 -6.76 -2.58
N GLU A 16 6.22 -5.83 -2.01
CA GLU A 16 4.80 -6.04 -1.70
C GLU A 16 3.98 -6.30 -2.98
N LYS A 17 4.24 -5.55 -4.07
CA LYS A 17 3.61 -5.82 -5.38
C LYS A 17 3.96 -7.20 -5.94
N ARG A 18 5.20 -7.66 -5.74
CA ARG A 18 5.63 -9.00 -6.16
C ARG A 18 4.91 -10.09 -5.36
N ILE A 19 4.70 -9.88 -4.06
CA ILE A 19 3.93 -10.80 -3.21
C ILE A 19 2.49 -10.90 -3.75
N VAL A 20 1.85 -9.76 -4.03
CA VAL A 20 0.50 -9.72 -4.62
C VAL A 20 0.44 -10.50 -5.93
N ALA A 21 1.35 -10.24 -6.87
CA ALA A 21 1.37 -10.94 -8.16
C ALA A 21 1.59 -12.46 -7.98
N THR A 22 2.42 -12.85 -7.02
CA THR A 22 2.69 -14.27 -6.71
C THR A 22 1.47 -14.93 -6.09
N ALA A 23 0.81 -14.28 -5.13
CA ALA A 23 -0.40 -14.74 -4.49
C ALA A 23 -1.53 -14.90 -5.50
N ASP A 24 -1.80 -13.88 -6.32
CA ASP A 24 -2.84 -13.88 -7.35
C ASP A 24 -2.63 -15.02 -8.37
N ASN A 25 -1.38 -15.31 -8.75
CA ASN A 25 -1.08 -16.45 -9.62
C ASN A 25 -1.22 -17.81 -8.91
N SER A 26 -0.89 -17.89 -7.63
CA SER A 26 -0.95 -19.14 -6.84
C SER A 26 -2.39 -19.61 -6.58
N VAL A 27 -3.36 -18.70 -6.55
CA VAL A 27 -4.76 -19.00 -6.24
C VAL A 27 -5.65 -19.27 -7.47
N LYS A 28 -5.17 -18.99 -8.70
CA LYS A 28 -5.97 -19.08 -9.94
C LYS A 28 -6.68 -20.42 -10.10
N ASP A 29 -5.94 -21.51 -9.92
CA ASP A 29 -6.44 -22.87 -10.14
C ASP A 29 -6.70 -23.62 -8.81
N MET A 30 -6.67 -22.92 -7.68
CA MET A 30 -6.80 -23.53 -6.36
C MET A 30 -8.27 -23.87 -6.04
N LYS A 31 -8.53 -25.15 -5.77
CA LYS A 31 -9.86 -25.67 -5.38
C LYS A 31 -10.11 -25.64 -3.88
N ASN A 32 -9.07 -25.67 -3.06
CA ASN A 32 -9.21 -25.61 -1.60
C ASN A 32 -9.56 -24.16 -1.20
N ILE A 33 -10.83 -23.93 -0.84
CA ILE A 33 -11.36 -22.61 -0.52
C ILE A 33 -10.67 -22.01 0.71
N LEU A 34 -10.43 -22.82 1.76
CA LEU A 34 -9.79 -22.32 2.98
C LEU A 34 -8.39 -21.76 2.71
N VAL A 35 -7.56 -22.53 1.99
CA VAL A 35 -6.20 -22.10 1.65
C VAL A 35 -6.22 -20.92 0.67
N LYS A 36 -7.15 -20.92 -0.29
CA LYS A 36 -7.34 -19.82 -1.24
C LYS A 36 -7.64 -18.51 -0.52
N GLU A 37 -8.59 -18.52 0.41
CA GLU A 37 -8.96 -17.32 1.16
C GLU A 37 -7.82 -16.85 2.07
N MET A 38 -7.08 -17.77 2.69
CA MET A 38 -5.90 -17.41 3.48
C MET A 38 -4.85 -16.68 2.64
N ILE A 39 -4.55 -17.16 1.43
CA ILE A 39 -3.62 -16.50 0.51
C ILE A 39 -4.16 -15.15 0.03
N ASN A 40 -5.46 -15.07 -0.27
CA ASN A 40 -6.12 -13.81 -0.62
C ASN A 40 -6.03 -12.77 0.50
N SER A 41 -6.22 -13.18 1.77
CA SER A 41 -6.06 -12.29 2.93
C SER A 41 -4.64 -11.74 3.04
N ILE A 42 -3.62 -12.58 2.83
CA ILE A 42 -2.21 -12.13 2.80
C ILE A 42 -1.98 -11.14 1.64
N SER A 43 -2.51 -11.43 0.45
CA SER A 43 -2.44 -10.51 -0.71
C SER A 43 -3.09 -9.16 -0.40
N LEU A 44 -4.22 -9.16 0.30
CA LEU A 44 -4.90 -7.94 0.73
C LEU A 44 -4.04 -7.10 1.68
N ASP A 45 -3.37 -7.73 2.64
CA ASP A 45 -2.45 -7.04 3.54
C ASP A 45 -1.24 -6.46 2.80
N SER A 46 -0.67 -7.17 1.82
CA SER A 46 0.40 -6.64 0.97
C SER A 46 -0.07 -5.44 0.13
N LYS A 47 -1.30 -5.44 -0.39
CA LYS A 47 -1.88 -4.27 -1.07
C LYS A 47 -1.97 -3.06 -0.14
N LYS A 48 -2.42 -3.29 1.11
CA LYS A 48 -2.47 -2.25 2.16
C LYS A 48 -1.07 -1.71 2.46
N HIS A 49 -0.07 -2.57 2.63
CA HIS A 49 1.32 -2.14 2.88
C HIS A 49 1.90 -1.34 1.73
N ALA A 50 1.74 -1.80 0.48
CA ALA A 50 2.22 -1.08 -0.70
C ALA A 50 1.62 0.34 -0.79
N SER A 51 0.33 0.48 -0.48
CA SER A 51 -0.36 1.77 -0.43
C SER A 51 0.22 2.68 0.66
N MET A 52 0.37 2.18 1.89
CA MET A 52 0.92 2.95 3.01
C MET A 52 2.37 3.37 2.76
N LEU A 53 3.22 2.47 2.23
CA LEU A 53 4.60 2.77 1.88
C LEU A 53 4.69 3.83 0.77
N THR A 54 3.77 3.79 -0.20
CA THR A 54 3.67 4.81 -1.26
C THR A 54 3.30 6.17 -0.68
N ALA A 55 2.35 6.21 0.27
CA ALA A 55 1.97 7.44 0.98
C ALA A 55 3.15 8.01 1.78
N LEU A 56 3.89 7.16 2.52
CA LEU A 56 5.08 7.57 3.25
C LEU A 56 6.17 8.14 2.32
N LEU A 57 6.41 7.50 1.17
CA LEU A 57 7.36 7.99 0.17
C LEU A 57 6.93 9.36 -0.39
N ALA A 58 5.63 9.58 -0.58
CA ALA A 58 5.10 10.86 -1.03
C ALA A 58 5.25 11.96 0.02
N MET A 59 5.03 11.65 1.30
CA MET A 59 5.23 12.58 2.43
C MET A 59 6.69 13.07 2.55
N GLN A 60 7.67 12.33 2.05
CA GLN A 60 9.06 12.80 2.03
C GLN A 60 9.29 13.98 1.08
N LYS A 61 8.39 14.20 0.12
CA LYS A 61 8.54 15.22 -0.94
C LYS A 61 7.69 16.46 -0.71
N THR A 62 6.55 16.33 -0.03
CA THR A 62 5.59 17.41 0.19
C THR A 62 4.79 17.18 1.46
N THR A 63 4.39 18.26 2.10
CA THR A 63 3.35 18.22 3.13
C THR A 63 2.05 17.70 2.50
N GLN A 64 1.43 16.72 3.14
CA GLN A 64 0.15 16.15 2.74
C GLN A 64 -0.94 16.78 3.62
N PRO A 65 -1.68 17.80 3.14
CA PRO A 65 -2.76 18.37 3.92
C PRO A 65 -3.88 17.33 4.12
N PHE A 66 -4.48 17.32 5.31
CA PHE A 66 -5.54 16.36 5.66
C PHE A 66 -6.78 16.51 4.77
N ILE A 67 -7.15 17.74 4.43
CA ILE A 67 -8.25 18.12 3.55
C ILE A 67 -7.80 19.21 2.59
N SER A 68 -8.51 19.36 1.46
CA SER A 68 -8.24 20.47 0.53
C SER A 68 -8.53 21.82 1.20
N GLU A 69 -7.88 22.88 0.72
CA GLU A 69 -8.11 24.24 1.24
C GLU A 69 -9.58 24.67 1.08
N THR A 70 -10.22 24.27 -0.02
CA THR A 70 -11.65 24.51 -0.27
C THR A 70 -12.51 23.87 0.83
N VAL A 71 -12.30 22.58 1.10
CA VAL A 71 -13.06 21.85 2.14
C VAL A 71 -12.76 22.43 3.53
N SER A 72 -11.53 22.87 3.78
CA SER A 72 -11.17 23.52 5.05
C SER A 72 -11.94 24.82 5.27
N LYS A 73 -12.15 25.63 4.22
CA LYS A 73 -12.91 26.88 4.31
C LYS A 73 -14.40 26.61 4.56
N GLU A 74 -14.99 25.67 3.84
CA GLU A 74 -16.39 25.27 4.00
C GLU A 74 -16.72 24.78 5.44
N LEU A 75 -15.76 24.14 6.12
CA LEU A 75 -15.92 23.66 7.50
C LEU A 75 -15.77 24.74 8.57
N HIS A 76 -15.11 25.87 8.27
CA HIS A 76 -14.90 26.97 9.22
C HIS A 76 -15.94 28.11 9.08
N GLU A 77 -16.71 28.11 7.99
CA GLU A 77 -17.77 29.09 7.72
C GLU A 77 -19.16 28.64 8.24
N ASN A 78 -19.28 27.42 8.78
CA ASN A 78 -20.49 26.86 9.41
C ASN A 78 -20.31 26.71 10.93
#